data_AF-A0A7J9E2M3-F1
#
_entry.id   AF-A0A7J9E2M3-F1
#
_cell.length_a   1.000
_cell.length_b   1.000
_cell.length_c   1.000
_cell.angle_alpha   90.00
_cell.angle_beta   90.00
_cell.angle_gamma   90.00
#
_symmetry.space_group_name_H-M   'P 1'
#
loop_
_entity.id
_entity.type
_entity.pdbx_description
1 polymer ?
#
loop_
_entity_poly.entity_id
_entity_poly.type
_entity_poly.pdbx_seq_one_letter_code
_entity_poly.pdbx_strand_id
1 'polypeptide(L)'
;MKKATNVWVFIFIIIVNVAFSQKTNCTLDFESKGASNSSNENGDWGGVLNQNHCGTTFNGYLKALGVRANQTGFIFLDSSEQTRCLNSMKRFDCGMEKLTSGGGGCSNYSTADVEQKLGNELRSLSENCRFASCGPCVRSWESINGGSNLEESMICRFAVLVSLTSLKVEDEENIQRIYECLSNNTRVYGAIKDVLLKKPGCPKFPIKEVYFATNSLDESNFIGEGTAGKVYKGILSNKEHVAIKHIIKDGKVETFVREVTSLSHINHPNLVRLVGYCSSKQHCFLIYELCPNGNLANWLFGKDTVLSWIKRLEIAVGSARGLQFLHTYSEGCIVHRDIKPTNILLGPNFEPKLSDFGLCKVIEIGETYVSSEVRGTFGYVDPEYQNDRRVNSSGDVFSFGVVLLQILSGKKVFNLNLEKPIPLNKMARILRRGGSVQRFADPKLEGQYSMEAFDITFKLALSCTSLKQQRPSMEQVVVNLEKALHISTMATASTPQTAP
;
A
#
# COMPACT_ATOMS: atom_id res chain seq x y z
N MET A 1 97.03 -41.69 -26.64
CA MET A 1 95.59 -41.50 -26.90
C MET A 1 94.82 -42.12 -25.72
N LYS A 2 94.17 -41.28 -24.90
CA LYS A 2 93.55 -41.65 -23.63
C LYS A 2 92.26 -42.45 -23.89
N LYS A 3 92.15 -43.67 -23.33
CA LYS A 3 90.87 -44.40 -23.19
C LYS A 3 90.30 -44.06 -21.82
N ALA A 4 89.19 -43.31 -21.79
CA ALA A 4 88.45 -43.02 -20.57
C ALA A 4 87.41 -44.13 -20.33
N THR A 5 87.44 -44.68 -19.12
CA THR A 5 86.52 -45.70 -18.61
C THR A 5 85.26 -44.99 -18.09
N ASN A 6 84.10 -45.24 -18.69
CA ASN A 6 82.83 -44.69 -18.21
C ASN A 6 82.20 -45.64 -17.19
N VAL A 7 82.06 -45.15 -15.95
CA VAL A 7 81.29 -45.78 -14.87
C VAL A 7 79.83 -45.38 -15.03
N TRP A 8 78.93 -46.36 -15.16
CA TRP A 8 77.48 -46.13 -15.19
C TRP A 8 76.89 -46.31 -13.78
N VAL A 9 76.44 -45.21 -13.18
CA VAL A 9 75.68 -45.21 -11.93
C VAL A 9 74.20 -45.40 -12.26
N PHE A 10 73.61 -46.53 -11.86
CA PHE A 10 72.16 -46.76 -11.95
C PHE A 10 71.46 -46.10 -10.75
N ILE A 11 70.76 -45.00 -10.98
CA ILE A 11 69.84 -44.40 -10.00
C ILE A 11 68.48 -45.07 -10.17
N PHE A 12 68.03 -45.82 -9.15
CA PHE A 12 66.66 -46.31 -9.06
C PHE A 12 65.74 -45.14 -8.70
N ILE A 13 64.97 -44.64 -9.68
CA ILE A 13 63.87 -43.71 -9.43
C ILE A 13 62.65 -44.55 -9.03
N ILE A 14 62.27 -44.48 -7.77
CA ILE A 14 60.97 -44.96 -7.28
C ILE A 14 59.89 -44.07 -7.91
N ILE A 15 59.15 -44.61 -8.89
CA ILE A 15 57.95 -43.96 -9.42
C ILE A 15 56.88 -44.08 -8.33
N VAL A 16 56.75 -43.02 -7.52
CA VAL A 16 55.55 -42.83 -6.72
C VAL A 16 54.44 -42.46 -7.72
N ASN A 17 53.48 -43.37 -7.92
CA ASN A 17 52.22 -43.03 -8.58
C ASN A 17 51.46 -42.06 -7.67
N VAL A 18 51.80 -40.78 -7.74
CA VAL A 18 50.93 -39.71 -7.28
C VAL A 18 49.82 -39.61 -8.31
N ALA A 19 48.69 -40.25 -8.03
CA ALA A 19 47.45 -39.91 -8.69
C ALA A 19 47.17 -38.44 -8.39
N PHE A 20 47.48 -37.56 -9.35
CA PHE A 20 46.96 -36.20 -9.34
C PHE A 20 45.43 -36.32 -9.40
N SER A 21 44.78 -36.11 -8.26
CA SER A 21 43.35 -35.84 -8.21
C SER A 21 43.10 -34.64 -9.12
N GLN A 22 42.52 -34.89 -10.30
CA GLN A 22 42.05 -33.84 -11.18
C GLN A 22 41.08 -32.97 -10.38
N LYS A 23 41.36 -31.67 -10.28
CA LYS A 23 40.42 -30.68 -9.75
C LYS A 23 39.06 -30.90 -10.42
N THR A 24 38.07 -31.31 -9.63
CA THR A 24 36.67 -31.33 -10.02
C THR A 24 36.17 -29.89 -10.13
N ASN A 25 36.44 -29.22 -11.25
CA ASN A 25 35.94 -27.88 -11.51
C ASN A 25 34.42 -27.91 -11.70
N CYS A 26 33.73 -26.95 -11.10
CA CYS A 26 32.31 -26.70 -11.30
C CYS A 26 32.04 -26.35 -12.77
N THR A 27 30.97 -26.89 -13.36
CA THR A 27 30.56 -26.60 -14.75
C THR A 27 30.05 -25.16 -14.92
N LEU A 28 29.62 -24.50 -13.84
CA LEU A 28 29.20 -23.10 -13.86
C LEU A 28 30.41 -22.18 -13.65
N ASP A 29 30.65 -21.30 -14.62
CA ASP A 29 31.62 -20.22 -14.49
C ASP A 29 30.95 -18.99 -13.85
N PHE A 30 31.07 -18.88 -12.53
CA PHE A 30 30.59 -17.72 -11.77
C PHE A 30 31.66 -17.28 -10.76
N GLU A 31 32.48 -16.31 -11.16
CA GLU A 31 33.41 -15.64 -10.24
C GLU A 31 32.76 -14.38 -9.65
N SER A 32 32.78 -14.26 -8.32
CA SER A 32 32.53 -13.00 -7.64
C SER A 32 33.63 -12.02 -8.05
N LYS A 33 33.28 -10.99 -8.82
CA LYS A 33 34.08 -9.75 -8.81
C LYS A 33 34.19 -9.35 -7.34
N GLY A 34 35.43 -9.27 -6.85
CA GLY A 34 35.76 -9.39 -5.44
C GLY A 34 34.83 -8.62 -4.51
N ALA A 35 34.45 -9.28 -3.42
CA ALA A 35 33.78 -8.67 -2.28
C ALA A 35 34.55 -7.41 -1.85
N SER A 36 34.11 -6.23 -2.30
CA SER A 36 34.40 -5.00 -1.59
C SER A 36 33.66 -5.09 -0.27
N ASN A 37 34.35 -4.80 0.83
CA ASN A 37 33.80 -4.72 2.18
C ASN A 37 32.80 -3.54 2.33
N SER A 38 31.82 -3.42 1.44
CA SER A 38 30.75 -2.42 1.48
C SER A 38 29.39 -3.11 1.57
N SER A 39 28.91 -3.16 2.81
CA SER A 39 27.52 -3.25 3.24
C SER A 39 26.42 -2.94 2.19
N ASN A 40 25.39 -3.81 2.14
CA ASN A 40 24.04 -3.64 1.55
C ASN A 40 23.74 -4.22 0.15
N GLU A 41 24.15 -5.45 -0.15
CA GLU A 41 23.70 -6.20 -1.35
C GLU A 41 22.32 -6.86 -1.13
N ASN A 42 21.25 -6.06 -1.09
CA ASN A 42 19.91 -6.52 -0.69
C ASN A 42 19.06 -7.06 -1.86
N GLY A 43 18.35 -8.17 -1.61
CA GLY A 43 17.23 -8.69 -2.40
C GLY A 43 16.78 -10.07 -1.88
N ASP A 44 15.48 -10.28 -1.64
CA ASP A 44 14.92 -11.57 -1.17
C ASP A 44 14.47 -12.49 -2.33
N TRP A 45 14.45 -11.96 -3.57
CA TRP A 45 14.01 -12.65 -4.79
C TRP A 45 12.66 -13.35 -4.67
N GLY A 46 11.71 -12.71 -3.98
CA GLY A 46 10.39 -13.30 -3.75
C GLY A 46 10.42 -14.50 -2.78
N GLY A 47 11.36 -14.48 -1.83
CA GLY A 47 11.53 -15.52 -0.81
C GLY A 47 12.50 -16.64 -1.18
N VAL A 48 13.16 -16.57 -2.34
CA VAL A 48 14.10 -17.58 -2.85
C VAL A 48 15.42 -17.56 -2.07
N LEU A 49 15.86 -16.41 -1.56
CA LEU A 49 17.06 -16.29 -0.73
C LEU A 49 16.67 -16.16 0.74
N ASN A 50 17.27 -16.99 1.60
CA ASN A 50 17.05 -16.93 3.04
C ASN A 50 17.81 -15.77 3.73
N GLN A 51 18.78 -15.14 3.04
CA GLN A 51 19.66 -14.12 3.63
C GLN A 51 19.83 -12.90 2.70
N ASN A 52 19.69 -11.69 3.26
CA ASN A 52 19.61 -10.39 2.56
C ASN A 52 20.96 -9.82 2.05
N HIS A 53 22.00 -10.65 1.89
CA HIS A 53 23.35 -10.18 1.53
C HIS A 53 23.90 -10.84 0.26
N CYS A 54 23.07 -11.55 -0.50
CA CYS A 54 23.49 -12.42 -1.58
C CYS A 54 23.06 -11.96 -2.99
N GLY A 55 22.50 -10.76 -3.12
CA GLY A 55 21.82 -10.34 -4.36
C GLY A 55 22.72 -10.34 -5.61
N THR A 56 23.94 -9.81 -5.51
CA THR A 56 24.90 -9.75 -6.63
C THR A 56 25.46 -11.11 -6.98
N THR A 57 25.76 -11.93 -5.96
CA THR A 57 26.22 -13.31 -6.13
C THR A 57 25.14 -14.17 -6.79
N PHE A 58 23.88 -14.00 -6.39
CA PHE A 58 22.75 -14.68 -6.99
C PHE A 58 22.51 -14.28 -8.45
N ASN A 59 22.71 -13.00 -8.81
CA ASN A 59 22.70 -12.55 -10.21
C ASN A 59 23.74 -13.26 -11.06
N GLY A 60 24.97 -13.37 -10.55
CA GLY A 60 26.06 -14.08 -11.22
C GLY A 60 25.71 -15.56 -11.41
N TYR A 61 25.13 -16.19 -10.38
CA TYR A 61 24.67 -17.57 -10.43
C TYR A 61 23.54 -17.80 -11.46
N LEU A 62 22.51 -16.94 -11.46
CA LEU A 62 21.43 -16.97 -12.44
C LEU A 62 21.94 -16.79 -13.87
N LYS A 63 22.86 -15.84 -14.09
CA LYS A 63 23.47 -15.61 -15.40
C LYS A 63 24.22 -16.85 -15.88
N ALA A 64 25.02 -17.50 -15.03
CA ALA A 64 25.74 -18.71 -15.37
C ALA A 64 24.79 -19.86 -15.75
N LEU A 65 23.68 -20.03 -15.03
CA LEU A 65 22.64 -20.99 -15.39
C LEU A 65 21.95 -20.65 -16.71
N GLY A 66 21.64 -19.38 -16.97
CA GLY A 66 21.06 -18.94 -18.24
C GLY A 66 21.96 -19.23 -19.45
N VAL A 67 23.27 -18.97 -19.32
CA VAL A 67 24.28 -19.32 -20.33
C VAL A 67 24.31 -20.84 -20.57
N ARG A 68 24.34 -21.62 -19.49
CA ARG A 68 24.34 -23.09 -19.58
C ARG A 68 23.06 -23.61 -20.24
N ALA A 69 21.90 -23.09 -19.86
CA ALA A 69 20.61 -23.49 -20.39
C ALA A 69 20.48 -23.15 -21.88
N ASN A 70 21.06 -22.03 -22.33
CA ASN A 70 21.15 -21.70 -23.75
C ASN A 70 22.02 -22.72 -24.51
N GLN A 71 23.17 -23.11 -23.95
CA GLN A 71 24.09 -24.04 -24.60
C GLN A 71 23.63 -25.50 -24.63
N THR A 72 22.91 -25.94 -23.59
CA THR A 72 22.63 -27.37 -23.36
C THR A 72 21.14 -27.73 -23.39
N GLY A 73 20.25 -26.74 -23.33
CA GLY A 73 18.81 -26.94 -23.17
C GLY A 73 18.37 -27.34 -21.76
N PHE A 74 19.29 -27.62 -20.83
CA PHE A 74 18.97 -28.02 -19.46
C PHE A 74 19.13 -26.86 -18.48
N ILE A 75 18.10 -26.65 -17.66
CA ILE A 75 18.01 -25.53 -16.71
C ILE A 75 18.84 -25.81 -15.45
N PHE A 76 18.60 -26.96 -14.82
CA PHE A 76 19.22 -27.32 -13.55
C PHE A 76 20.45 -28.21 -13.75
N LEU A 77 21.35 -28.19 -12.77
CA LEU A 77 22.49 -29.10 -12.70
C LEU A 77 22.03 -30.52 -12.36
N ASP A 78 22.65 -31.53 -12.96
CA ASP A 78 22.42 -32.92 -12.51
C ASP A 78 23.13 -33.23 -11.18
N SER A 79 22.79 -34.37 -10.56
CA SER A 79 23.36 -34.77 -9.27
C SER A 79 24.90 -34.84 -9.23
N SER A 80 25.54 -35.18 -10.35
CA SER A 80 27.00 -35.24 -10.48
C SER A 80 27.62 -33.84 -10.61
N GLU A 81 26.97 -32.95 -11.35
CA GLU A 81 27.36 -31.54 -11.52
C GLU A 81 27.19 -30.76 -10.23
N GLN A 82 26.08 -30.97 -9.52
CA GLN A 82 25.82 -30.40 -8.20
C GLN A 82 26.92 -30.75 -7.22
N THR A 83 27.32 -32.02 -7.17
CA THR A 83 28.40 -32.51 -6.30
C THR A 83 29.72 -31.80 -6.61
N ARG A 84 30.02 -31.58 -7.90
CA ARG A 84 31.22 -30.85 -8.34
C ARG A 84 31.14 -29.35 -8.05
N CYS A 85 29.95 -28.75 -8.11
CA CYS A 85 29.71 -27.33 -7.85
C CYS A 85 29.46 -26.98 -6.37
N LEU A 86 29.24 -27.99 -5.51
CA LEU A 86 28.80 -27.82 -4.13
C LEU A 86 29.74 -26.94 -3.31
N ASN A 87 31.06 -27.11 -3.49
CA ASN A 87 32.06 -26.31 -2.77
C ASN A 87 32.05 -24.84 -3.21
N SER A 88 31.80 -24.56 -4.49
CA SER A 88 31.62 -23.19 -4.99
C SER A 88 30.33 -22.59 -4.45
N MET A 89 29.23 -23.34 -4.40
CA MET A 89 27.93 -22.85 -3.92
C MET A 89 27.93 -22.59 -2.39
N LYS A 90 28.49 -23.51 -1.59
CA LYS A 90 28.57 -23.37 -0.12
C LYS A 90 29.43 -22.19 0.35
N ARG A 91 30.37 -21.73 -0.48
CA ARG A 91 31.27 -20.62 -0.14
C ARG A 91 30.53 -19.32 0.19
N PHE A 92 29.30 -19.18 -0.28
CA PHE A 92 28.53 -17.94 -0.18
C PHE A 92 27.45 -17.95 0.92
N ASP A 93 27.14 -19.10 1.56
CA ASP A 93 26.09 -19.25 2.60
C ASP A 93 24.71 -18.64 2.23
N CYS A 94 24.37 -18.64 0.94
CA CYS A 94 23.18 -17.97 0.40
C CYS A 94 21.94 -18.88 0.26
N GLY A 95 22.07 -20.19 0.51
CA GLY A 95 20.99 -21.16 0.31
C GLY A 95 20.74 -21.56 -1.16
N MET A 96 21.61 -21.16 -2.09
CA MET A 96 21.49 -21.43 -3.53
C MET A 96 21.62 -22.93 -3.86
N GLU A 97 22.31 -23.70 -3.03
CA GLU A 97 22.45 -25.14 -3.17
C GLU A 97 21.08 -25.86 -3.16
N LYS A 98 20.09 -25.31 -2.45
CA LYS A 98 18.72 -25.84 -2.38
C LYS A 98 17.95 -25.71 -3.70
N LEU A 99 18.34 -24.78 -4.56
CA LEU A 99 17.75 -24.60 -5.89
C LEU A 99 18.27 -25.60 -6.92
N THR A 100 19.26 -26.42 -6.52
CA THR A 100 19.78 -27.52 -7.33
C THR A 100 19.39 -28.87 -6.76
N SER A 101 19.36 -29.02 -5.43
CA SER A 101 19.03 -30.30 -4.81
C SER A 101 17.52 -30.48 -4.58
N GLY A 102 16.89 -31.28 -5.43
CA GLY A 102 15.76 -32.15 -5.07
C GLY A 102 14.48 -31.50 -4.55
N GLY A 103 13.56 -31.20 -5.46
CA GLY A 103 12.13 -31.08 -5.19
C GLY A 103 11.40 -31.40 -6.48
N GLY A 104 10.73 -32.57 -6.54
CA GLY A 104 10.11 -33.09 -7.75
C GLY A 104 9.11 -32.13 -8.41
N GLY A 105 8.84 -32.35 -9.71
CA GLY A 105 8.02 -31.50 -10.55
C GLY A 105 8.87 -30.71 -11.54
N CYS A 106 9.22 -29.48 -11.19
CA CYS A 106 9.90 -28.52 -12.08
C CYS A 106 11.44 -28.61 -12.09
N SER A 107 12.07 -29.32 -11.16
CA SER A 107 13.55 -29.43 -11.08
C SER A 107 14.18 -30.17 -12.27
N ASN A 108 13.38 -30.91 -13.03
CA ASN A 108 13.83 -31.67 -14.21
C ASN A 108 13.48 -30.95 -15.52
N TYR A 109 12.96 -29.73 -15.47
CA TYR A 109 12.56 -29.02 -16.68
C TYR A 109 13.77 -28.66 -17.53
N SER A 110 13.65 -28.95 -18.83
CA SER A 110 14.42 -28.32 -19.89
C SER A 110 13.81 -26.97 -20.25
N THR A 111 14.54 -26.16 -21.01
CA THR A 111 13.98 -24.92 -21.58
C THR A 111 12.78 -25.21 -22.49
N ALA A 112 12.78 -26.35 -23.18
CA ALA A 112 11.66 -26.81 -23.99
C ALA A 112 10.42 -27.19 -23.15
N ASP A 113 10.61 -27.79 -21.97
CA ASP A 113 9.50 -28.11 -21.06
C ASP A 113 8.81 -26.84 -20.53
N VAL A 114 9.61 -25.81 -20.21
CA VAL A 114 9.10 -24.50 -19.79
C VAL A 114 8.33 -23.84 -20.92
N GLU A 115 8.88 -23.81 -22.14
CA GLU A 115 8.23 -23.21 -23.30
C GLU A 115 6.91 -23.92 -23.65
N GLN A 116 6.89 -25.25 -23.62
CA GLN A 116 5.70 -26.04 -23.91
C GLN A 116 4.58 -25.83 -22.88
N LYS A 117 4.93 -25.71 -21.59
CA LYS A 117 3.96 -25.63 -20.49
C LYS A 117 3.55 -24.21 -20.10
N LEU A 118 4.44 -23.24 -20.27
CA LEU A 118 4.31 -21.87 -19.73
C LEU A 118 4.64 -20.79 -20.78
N GLY A 119 4.58 -21.12 -22.07
CA GLY A 119 5.03 -20.22 -23.15
C GLY A 119 4.32 -18.86 -23.18
N ASN A 120 3.03 -18.79 -22.81
CA ASN A 120 2.30 -17.53 -22.74
C ASN A 120 2.73 -16.67 -21.54
N GLU A 121 2.93 -17.30 -20.38
CA GLU A 121 3.43 -16.69 -19.16
C GLU A 121 4.87 -16.20 -19.34
N LEU A 122 5.71 -16.98 -20.00
CA LEU A 122 7.09 -16.64 -20.35
C LEU A 122 7.14 -15.42 -21.28
N ARG A 123 6.28 -15.40 -22.31
CA ARG A 123 6.17 -14.25 -23.23
C ARG A 123 5.65 -13.00 -22.52
N SER A 124 4.59 -13.15 -21.71
CA SER A 124 4.03 -12.06 -20.91
C SER A 124 5.07 -11.47 -19.96
N LEU A 125 5.82 -12.31 -19.25
CA LEU A 125 6.91 -11.89 -18.37
C LEU A 125 8.00 -11.16 -19.16
N SER A 126 8.43 -11.73 -20.29
CA SER A 126 9.44 -11.14 -21.18
C SER A 126 9.06 -9.74 -21.67
N GLU A 127 7.81 -9.54 -22.07
CA GLU A 127 7.29 -8.26 -22.56
C GLU A 127 7.12 -7.25 -21.42
N ASN A 128 6.58 -7.68 -20.28
CA ASN A 128 6.32 -6.81 -19.13
C ASN A 128 7.59 -6.36 -18.39
N CYS A 129 8.69 -7.11 -18.52
CA CYS A 129 10.00 -6.73 -17.97
C CYS A 129 10.86 -5.89 -18.94
N ARG A 130 10.36 -5.58 -20.15
CA ARG A 130 11.10 -4.82 -21.17
C ARG A 130 11.14 -3.30 -20.91
N PHE A 131 10.15 -2.75 -20.21
CA PHE A 131 9.93 -1.30 -20.09
C PHE A 131 10.39 -0.73 -18.74
N ALA A 132 10.53 0.60 -18.65
CA ALA A 132 11.07 1.32 -17.49
C ALA A 132 10.26 1.22 -16.17
N SER A 133 9.11 0.53 -16.17
CA SER A 133 8.29 0.33 -14.97
C SER A 133 8.35 -1.14 -14.53
N CYS A 134 8.87 -1.41 -13.33
CA CYS A 134 8.96 -2.78 -12.79
C CYS A 134 7.61 -3.36 -12.33
N GLY A 135 6.54 -2.55 -12.25
CA GLY A 135 5.25 -2.99 -11.73
C GLY A 135 4.60 -4.13 -12.53
N PRO A 136 4.47 -4.03 -13.87
CA PRO A 136 4.01 -5.13 -14.72
C PRO A 136 4.89 -6.38 -14.65
N CYS A 137 6.22 -6.21 -14.67
CA CYS A 137 7.21 -7.28 -14.58
C CYS A 137 7.01 -8.15 -13.33
N VAL A 138 6.91 -7.51 -12.16
CA VAL A 138 6.72 -8.19 -10.88
C VAL A 138 5.36 -8.90 -10.80
N ARG A 139 4.29 -8.30 -11.34
CA ARG A 139 2.96 -8.96 -11.36
C ARG A 139 2.95 -10.20 -12.24
N SER A 140 3.58 -10.17 -13.41
CA SER A 140 3.73 -11.36 -14.25
C SER A 140 4.51 -12.45 -13.53
N TRP A 141 5.58 -12.07 -12.83
CA TRP A 141 6.37 -13.01 -12.02
C TRP A 141 5.55 -13.68 -10.91
N GLU A 142 4.77 -12.90 -10.14
CA GLU A 142 3.91 -13.41 -9.07
C GLU A 142 2.80 -14.33 -9.58
N SER A 143 2.30 -14.10 -10.80
CA SER A 143 1.22 -14.89 -11.41
C SER A 143 1.64 -16.29 -11.86
N ILE A 144 2.95 -16.58 -11.90
CA ILE A 144 3.47 -17.91 -12.21
C ILE A 144 3.21 -18.81 -11.01
N ASN A 145 2.27 -19.74 -11.18
CA ASN A 145 1.80 -20.65 -10.14
C ASN A 145 2.42 -22.04 -10.35
N GLY A 146 3.15 -22.55 -9.37
CA GLY A 146 3.76 -23.88 -9.45
C GLY A 146 3.25 -24.80 -8.36
N GLY A 147 2.18 -25.53 -8.63
CA GLY A 147 1.74 -26.63 -7.76
C GLY A 147 1.11 -26.21 -6.42
N SER A 148 0.78 -27.21 -5.60
CA SER A 148 0.12 -27.07 -4.30
C SER A 148 1.10 -26.86 -3.13
N ASN A 149 2.41 -27.02 -3.36
CA ASN A 149 3.48 -26.87 -2.37
C ASN A 149 4.34 -25.63 -2.66
N LEU A 150 4.67 -24.86 -1.62
CA LEU A 150 5.47 -23.64 -1.70
C LEU A 150 6.86 -23.88 -2.30
N GLU A 151 7.49 -25.01 -1.98
CA GLU A 151 8.83 -25.37 -2.47
C GLU A 151 8.85 -25.69 -3.97
N GLU A 152 7.86 -26.46 -4.44
CA GLU A 152 7.66 -26.75 -5.86
C GLU A 152 7.39 -25.46 -6.65
N SER A 153 6.57 -24.55 -6.10
CA SER A 153 6.29 -23.26 -6.73
C SER A 153 7.53 -22.40 -6.90
N MET A 154 8.46 -22.44 -5.93
CA MET A 154 9.72 -21.70 -6.02
C MET A 154 10.62 -22.28 -7.12
N ILE A 155 10.73 -23.60 -7.20
CA ILE A 155 11.52 -24.29 -8.23
C ILE A 155 10.96 -24.00 -9.63
N CYS A 156 9.64 -24.02 -9.81
CA CYS A 156 9.00 -23.69 -11.10
C CYS A 156 9.25 -22.25 -11.53
N ARG A 157 9.12 -21.29 -10.59
CA ARG A 157 9.42 -19.86 -10.87
C ARG A 157 10.88 -19.67 -11.26
N PHE A 158 11.79 -20.32 -10.54
CA PHE A 158 13.21 -20.30 -10.85
C PHE A 158 13.51 -20.85 -12.24
N ALA A 159 12.85 -21.96 -12.64
CA ALA A 159 12.99 -22.53 -13.98
C ALA A 159 12.57 -21.55 -15.08
N VAL A 160 11.43 -20.87 -14.92
CA VAL A 160 10.95 -19.85 -15.87
C VAL A 160 11.94 -18.70 -16.00
N LEU A 161 12.53 -18.24 -14.90
CA LEU A 161 13.52 -17.16 -14.91
C LEU A 161 14.77 -17.56 -15.69
N VAL A 162 15.31 -18.75 -15.42
CA VAL A 162 16.49 -19.26 -16.13
C VAL A 162 16.19 -19.42 -17.62
N SER A 163 15.03 -19.97 -18.00
CA SER A 163 14.61 -20.05 -19.41
C SER A 163 14.47 -18.68 -20.08
N LEU A 164 13.96 -17.68 -19.38
CA LEU A 164 13.87 -16.32 -19.91
C LEU A 164 15.26 -15.72 -20.15
N THR A 165 16.19 -15.92 -19.21
CA THR A 165 17.57 -15.44 -19.33
C THR A 165 18.33 -16.19 -20.42
N SER A 166 18.07 -17.49 -20.63
CA SER A 166 18.72 -18.29 -21.67
C SER A 166 18.35 -17.83 -23.08
N LEU A 167 17.11 -17.35 -23.27
CA LEU A 167 16.66 -16.79 -24.55
C LEU A 167 17.27 -15.41 -24.87
N LYS A 168 17.90 -14.76 -23.88
CA LYS A 168 18.38 -13.38 -23.97
C LYS A 168 19.85 -13.23 -23.56
N VAL A 169 20.65 -14.31 -23.61
CA VAL A 169 22.03 -14.32 -23.10
C VAL A 169 22.91 -13.22 -23.73
N GLU A 170 22.62 -12.81 -24.96
CA GLU A 170 23.32 -11.74 -25.68
C GLU A 170 22.82 -10.33 -25.35
N ASP A 171 21.65 -10.19 -24.71
CA ASP A 171 21.02 -8.92 -24.33
C ASP A 171 21.23 -8.67 -22.83
N GLU A 172 22.50 -8.36 -22.48
CA GLU A 172 22.92 -8.15 -21.09
C GLU A 172 22.14 -7.02 -20.39
N GLU A 173 21.75 -5.98 -21.13
CA GLU A 173 20.98 -4.85 -20.60
C GLU A 173 19.58 -5.28 -20.14
N ASN A 174 18.91 -6.13 -20.92
CA ASN A 174 17.58 -6.64 -20.61
C ASN A 174 17.61 -7.64 -19.44
N ILE A 175 18.60 -8.53 -19.41
CA ILE A 175 18.83 -9.44 -18.28
C ILE A 175 19.06 -8.64 -17.00
N GLN A 176 19.92 -7.62 -17.06
CA GLN A 176 20.20 -6.76 -15.91
C GLN A 176 18.94 -6.03 -15.42
N ARG A 177 18.08 -5.54 -16.33
CA ARG A 177 16.79 -4.93 -15.98
C ARG A 177 15.82 -5.91 -15.33
N ILE A 178 15.72 -7.14 -15.84
CA ILE A 178 14.91 -8.20 -15.23
C ILE A 178 15.41 -8.45 -13.80
N TYR A 179 16.72 -8.59 -13.60
CA TYR A 179 17.31 -8.77 -12.28
C TYR A 179 17.11 -7.58 -11.37
N GLU A 180 17.22 -6.35 -11.88
CA GLU A 180 16.96 -5.15 -11.09
C GLU A 180 15.49 -5.03 -10.65
N CYS A 181 14.55 -5.38 -11.53
CA CYS A 181 13.13 -5.37 -11.21
C CYS A 181 12.71 -6.49 -10.25
N LEU A 182 13.38 -7.65 -10.30
CA LEU A 182 13.05 -8.81 -9.46
C LEU A 182 13.85 -8.87 -8.14
N SER A 183 15.10 -8.39 -8.13
CA SER A 183 15.95 -8.35 -6.91
C SER A 183 15.52 -7.27 -5.94
N ASN A 184 15.08 -6.11 -6.46
CA ASN A 184 14.42 -5.12 -5.66
C ASN A 184 12.99 -5.62 -5.43
N ASN A 185 12.64 -6.01 -4.21
CA ASN A 185 11.24 -6.14 -3.84
C ASN A 185 10.61 -4.73 -3.80
N THR A 186 10.36 -4.19 -4.99
CA THR A 186 10.34 -2.75 -5.32
C THR A 186 8.98 -2.09 -5.11
N ARG A 187 8.11 -2.64 -4.25
CA ARG A 187 6.96 -1.84 -3.80
C ARG A 187 7.33 -0.96 -2.63
N VAL A 188 8.08 -1.47 -1.66
CA VAL A 188 8.48 -0.71 -0.47
C VAL A 188 9.63 0.25 -0.80
N TYR A 189 10.72 -0.25 -1.38
CA TYR A 189 11.94 0.55 -1.55
C TYR A 189 11.87 1.59 -2.68
N GLY A 190 11.24 1.26 -3.83
CA GLY A 190 11.04 2.22 -4.93
C GLY A 190 10.10 3.36 -4.53
N ALA A 191 9.00 3.02 -3.86
CA ALA A 191 8.04 4.01 -3.40
C ALA A 191 8.61 4.86 -2.23
N ILE A 192 9.44 4.28 -1.34
CA ILE A 192 10.20 5.06 -0.35
C ILE A 192 11.23 5.97 -1.03
N LYS A 193 11.89 5.53 -2.11
CA LYS A 193 12.82 6.37 -2.89
C LYS A 193 12.10 7.59 -3.48
N ASP A 194 10.90 7.40 -4.04
CA ASP A 194 10.07 8.50 -4.56
C ASP A 194 9.66 9.49 -3.47
N VAL A 195 9.30 9.00 -2.27
CA VAL A 195 9.03 9.84 -1.10
C VAL A 195 10.27 10.64 -0.69
N LEU A 196 11.44 9.99 -0.60
CA LEU A 196 12.69 10.62 -0.20
C LEU A 196 13.17 11.66 -1.23
N LEU A 197 12.95 11.42 -2.52
CA LEU A 197 13.29 12.35 -3.60
C LEU A 197 12.45 13.64 -3.55
N LYS A 198 11.18 13.53 -3.15
CA LYS A 198 10.28 14.69 -3.06
C LYS A 198 10.47 15.54 -1.80
N LYS A 199 11.34 15.14 -0.86
CA LYS A 199 11.58 15.80 0.44
C LYS A 199 10.28 16.22 1.14
N PRO A 200 9.59 15.29 1.83
CA PRO A 200 8.31 15.58 2.46
C PRO A 200 8.43 16.74 3.46
N GLY A 201 7.43 17.61 3.54
CA GLY A 201 7.34 18.69 4.53
C GLY A 201 7.15 18.24 5.98
N CYS A 202 7.17 16.92 6.24
CA CYS A 202 7.04 16.34 7.58
C CYS A 202 8.26 15.47 7.94
N PRO A 203 8.65 15.40 9.21
CA PRO A 203 9.85 14.68 9.65
C PRO A 203 9.76 13.16 9.48
N LYS A 204 10.92 12.55 9.19
CA LYS A 204 11.12 11.10 9.24
C LYS A 204 11.58 10.69 10.64
N PHE A 205 10.80 9.82 11.28
CA PHE A 205 11.12 9.24 12.59
C PHE A 205 11.91 7.92 12.46
N PRO A 206 12.86 7.65 13.36
CA PRO A 206 13.52 6.35 13.43
C PRO A 206 12.56 5.28 13.95
N ILE A 207 12.66 4.05 13.44
CA ILE A 207 11.78 2.95 13.86
C ILE A 207 11.87 2.65 15.36
N LYS A 208 13.04 2.88 15.98
CA LYS A 208 13.22 2.74 17.43
C LYS A 208 12.29 3.66 18.22
N GLU A 209 12.05 4.87 17.72
CA GLU A 209 11.13 5.80 18.37
C GLU A 209 9.68 5.37 18.22
N VAL A 210 9.30 4.79 17.07
CA VAL A 210 7.96 4.21 16.87
C VAL A 210 7.69 3.08 17.86
N TYR A 211 8.63 2.14 18.01
CA TYR A 211 8.50 1.05 18.96
C TYR A 211 8.50 1.55 20.41
N PHE A 212 9.37 2.51 20.75
CA PHE A 212 9.36 3.12 22.07
C PHE A 212 8.01 3.79 22.38
N ALA A 213 7.50 4.59 21.45
CA ALA A 213 6.26 5.35 21.63
C ALA A 213 5.02 4.46 21.80
N THR A 214 5.03 3.26 21.22
CA THR A 214 3.90 2.31 21.21
C THR A 214 4.06 1.16 22.21
N ASN A 215 5.10 1.18 23.05
CA ASN A 215 5.50 0.04 23.89
C ASN A 215 5.65 -1.26 23.08
N SER A 216 6.41 -1.21 21.99
CA SER A 216 6.60 -2.32 21.05
C SER A 216 5.31 -2.80 20.36
N LEU A 217 4.44 -1.86 19.96
CA LEU A 217 3.12 -2.15 19.37
C LEU A 217 2.23 -2.99 20.30
N ASP A 218 2.24 -2.68 21.59
CA ASP A 218 1.44 -3.37 22.60
C ASP A 218 -0.05 -3.31 22.26
N GLU A 219 -0.77 -4.43 22.45
CA GLU A 219 -2.21 -4.52 22.18
C GLU A 219 -3.04 -3.57 23.08
N SER A 220 -2.53 -3.18 24.27
CA SER A 220 -3.18 -2.14 25.10
C SER A 220 -3.19 -0.75 24.45
N ASN A 221 -2.29 -0.51 23.50
CA ASN A 221 -2.23 0.72 22.72
C ASN A 221 -3.02 0.62 21.41
N PHE A 222 -3.57 -0.54 21.04
CA PHE A 222 -4.35 -0.68 19.82
C PHE A 222 -5.64 0.14 19.90
N ILE A 223 -5.88 0.99 18.89
CA ILE A 223 -7.09 1.85 18.82
C ILE A 223 -7.98 1.53 17.62
N GLY A 224 -7.51 0.74 16.66
CA GLY A 224 -8.35 0.29 15.55
C GLY A 224 -7.57 -0.30 14.38
N GLU A 225 -8.28 -0.99 13.49
CA GLU A 225 -7.72 -1.55 12.26
C GLU A 225 -8.53 -1.05 11.06
N GLY A 226 -7.83 -0.45 10.09
CA GLY A 226 -8.38 -0.05 8.81
C GLY A 226 -7.96 -1.01 7.72
N THR A 227 -8.42 -0.75 6.49
CA THR A 227 -8.00 -1.60 5.36
C THR A 227 -6.47 -1.60 5.19
N ALA A 228 -5.82 -0.47 5.46
CA ALA A 228 -4.39 -0.24 5.31
C ALA A 228 -3.51 -0.88 6.39
N GLY A 229 -4.08 -1.21 7.55
CA GLY A 229 -3.39 -1.83 8.66
C GLY A 229 -3.89 -1.34 10.02
N LYS A 230 -3.13 -1.65 11.07
CA LYS A 230 -3.47 -1.38 12.47
C LYS A 230 -3.02 0.02 12.90
N VAL A 231 -3.73 0.61 13.85
CA VAL A 231 -3.43 1.92 14.43
C VAL A 231 -3.25 1.77 15.93
N TYR A 232 -2.19 2.37 16.44
CA TYR A 232 -1.83 2.34 17.86
C TYR A 232 -1.75 3.77 18.40
N LYS A 233 -2.15 3.97 19.65
CA LYS A 233 -1.80 5.15 20.42
C LYS A 233 -0.31 5.11 20.75
N GLY A 234 0.35 6.26 20.75
CA GLY A 234 1.72 6.35 21.24
C GLY A 234 2.04 7.70 21.85
N ILE A 235 3.17 7.76 22.54
CA ILE A 235 3.73 8.98 23.12
C ILE A 235 5.16 9.12 22.61
N LEU A 236 5.40 10.14 21.78
CA LEU A 236 6.73 10.43 21.25
C LEU A 236 7.68 10.92 22.36
N SER A 237 8.98 10.97 22.05
CA SER A 237 10.02 11.39 23.01
C SER A 237 9.80 12.82 23.52
N ASN A 238 9.21 13.67 22.68
CA ASN A 238 8.82 15.06 22.98
C ASN A 238 7.50 15.17 23.79
N LYS A 239 6.95 14.05 24.28
CA LYS A 239 5.67 13.94 25.03
C LYS A 239 4.40 14.21 24.20
N GLU A 240 4.52 14.38 22.89
CA GLU A 240 3.36 14.50 22.01
C GLU A 240 2.61 13.16 21.92
N HIS A 241 1.29 13.22 22.12
CA HIS A 241 0.42 12.05 21.96
C HIS A 241 0.03 11.89 20.50
N VAL A 242 0.25 10.70 19.96
CA VAL A 242 0.10 10.43 18.51
C VAL A 242 -0.73 9.17 18.25
N ALA A 243 -1.27 9.09 17.03
CA ALA A 243 -1.82 7.88 16.45
C ALA A 243 -0.85 7.35 15.38
N ILE A 244 -0.36 6.13 15.57
CA ILE A 244 0.65 5.49 14.73
C ILE A 244 -0.03 4.38 13.93
N LYS A 245 -0.20 4.62 12.62
CA LYS A 245 -0.78 3.66 11.67
C LYS A 245 0.33 2.82 11.06
N HIS A 246 0.36 1.54 11.41
CA HIS A 246 1.25 0.52 10.84
C HIS A 246 0.64 -0.03 9.55
N ILE A 247 1.35 0.11 8.43
CA ILE A 247 0.94 -0.41 7.14
C ILE A 247 1.42 -1.87 7.03
N ILE A 248 0.49 -2.82 7.19
CA ILE A 248 0.79 -4.26 7.40
C ILE A 248 0.67 -5.10 6.12
N LYS A 249 0.18 -4.53 5.01
CA LYS A 249 -0.13 -5.30 3.79
C LYS A 249 0.81 -4.96 2.63
N ASP A 250 1.51 -5.99 2.15
CA ASP A 250 2.19 -5.96 0.85
C ASP A 250 1.16 -5.60 -0.23
N GLY A 251 1.41 -4.49 -0.94
CA GLY A 251 0.46 -3.89 -1.89
C GLY A 251 -0.20 -2.59 -1.43
N LYS A 252 -0.02 -2.16 -0.17
CA LYS A 252 -0.52 -0.86 0.34
C LYS A 252 0.55 0.20 0.53
N VAL A 253 1.76 -0.04 0.03
CA VAL A 253 2.82 0.97 0.04
C VAL A 253 2.45 2.21 -0.79
N GLU A 254 1.70 2.03 -1.88
CA GLU A 254 1.19 3.18 -2.66
C GLU A 254 0.30 4.10 -1.81
N THR A 255 -0.48 3.53 -0.88
CA THR A 255 -1.24 4.31 0.11
C THR A 255 -0.29 5.09 1.01
N PHE A 256 0.76 4.46 1.53
CA PHE A 256 1.77 5.16 2.33
C PHE A 256 2.41 6.33 1.57
N VAL A 257 2.91 6.10 0.36
CA VAL A 257 3.56 7.14 -0.46
C VAL A 257 2.61 8.26 -0.77
N ARG A 258 1.38 7.94 -1.17
CA ARG A 258 0.35 8.95 -1.42
C ARG A 258 0.09 9.78 -0.18
N GLU A 259 -0.13 9.16 0.98
CA GLU A 259 -0.41 9.92 2.20
C GLU A 259 0.77 10.82 2.58
N VAL A 260 2.02 10.34 2.51
CA VAL A 260 3.20 11.18 2.80
C VAL A 260 3.35 12.32 1.78
N THR A 261 3.26 12.02 0.49
CA THR A 261 3.47 13.03 -0.56
C THR A 261 2.36 14.06 -0.62
N SER A 262 1.11 13.67 -0.41
CA SER A 262 -0.04 14.58 -0.45
C SER A 262 -0.25 15.35 0.85
N LEU A 263 0.03 14.77 2.03
CA LEU A 263 -0.29 15.43 3.31
C LEU A 263 0.89 16.15 3.97
N SER A 264 2.13 15.85 3.58
CA SER A 264 3.29 16.39 4.30
C SER A 264 3.40 17.92 4.30
N HIS A 265 2.73 18.61 3.38
CA HIS A 265 2.69 20.07 3.29
C HIS A 265 1.33 20.66 3.68
N ILE A 266 0.36 19.81 4.03
CA ILE A 266 -1.01 20.24 4.32
C ILE A 266 -1.16 20.45 5.82
N ASN A 267 -1.56 21.67 6.18
CA ASN A 267 -1.94 22.01 7.55
C ASN A 267 -3.25 22.80 7.53
N HIS A 268 -4.30 22.22 8.11
CA HIS A 268 -5.61 22.84 8.21
C HIS A 268 -6.30 22.34 9.49
N PRO A 269 -7.01 23.20 10.25
CA PRO A 269 -7.61 22.81 11.53
C PRO A 269 -8.57 21.62 11.42
N ASN A 270 -9.27 21.49 10.29
CA ASN A 270 -10.23 20.41 10.03
C ASN A 270 -9.69 19.22 9.23
N LEU A 271 -8.37 19.06 9.11
CA LEU A 271 -7.74 17.85 8.58
C LEU A 271 -6.85 17.26 9.68
N VAL A 272 -6.76 15.93 9.73
CA VAL A 272 -5.83 15.26 10.65
C VAL A 272 -4.41 15.51 10.14
N ARG A 273 -3.60 16.15 10.97
CA ARG A 273 -2.21 16.47 10.67
C ARG A 273 -1.34 15.22 10.69
N LEU A 274 -0.58 15.02 9.61
CA LEU A 274 0.53 14.07 9.57
C LEU A 274 1.71 14.68 10.33
N VAL A 275 1.98 14.18 11.53
CA VAL A 275 3.12 14.59 12.38
C VAL A 275 4.43 14.16 11.75
N GLY A 276 4.45 12.98 11.12
CA GLY A 276 5.61 12.48 10.40
C GLY A 276 5.39 11.05 9.93
N TYR A 277 6.48 10.42 9.51
CA TYR A 277 6.44 9.04 9.02
C TYR A 277 7.68 8.26 9.47
N CYS A 278 7.57 6.94 9.51
CA CYS A 278 8.72 6.05 9.59
C CYS A 278 8.67 5.09 8.41
N SER A 279 9.81 4.91 7.75
CA SER A 279 9.95 3.96 6.67
C SER A 279 11.22 3.13 6.84
N SER A 280 11.04 1.82 6.77
CA SER A 280 12.08 0.78 6.79
C SER A 280 11.80 -0.23 5.68
N LYS A 281 12.71 -1.18 5.45
CA LYS A 281 12.56 -2.19 4.38
C LYS A 281 11.28 -3.04 4.52
N GLN A 282 10.81 -3.29 5.74
CA GLN A 282 9.67 -4.17 6.03
C GLN A 282 8.47 -3.44 6.66
N HIS A 283 8.66 -2.21 7.13
CA HIS A 283 7.62 -1.50 7.87
C HIS A 283 7.53 -0.03 7.44
N CYS A 284 6.30 0.37 7.14
CA CYS A 284 5.92 1.76 6.93
C CYS A 284 4.93 2.16 8.03
N PHE A 285 5.17 3.29 8.67
CA PHE A 285 4.31 3.87 9.68
C PHE A 285 3.99 5.32 9.34
N LEU A 286 2.73 5.69 9.49
CA LEU A 286 2.27 7.07 9.43
C LEU A 286 1.94 7.52 10.84
N ILE A 287 2.46 8.67 11.24
CA ILE A 287 2.34 9.21 12.60
C ILE A 287 1.46 10.45 12.49
N TYR A 288 0.28 10.41 13.09
CA TYR A 288 -0.69 11.50 13.08
C TYR A 288 -0.88 12.09 14.47
N GLU A 289 -1.45 13.30 14.51
CA GLU A 289 -2.00 13.82 15.75
C GLU A 289 -3.08 12.86 16.29
N LEU A 290 -3.14 12.69 17.62
CA LEU A 290 -4.17 11.87 18.24
C LEU A 290 -5.48 12.66 18.38
N CYS A 291 -6.57 12.11 17.84
CA CYS A 291 -7.93 12.61 18.05
C CYS A 291 -8.61 11.82 19.19
N PRO A 292 -8.66 12.34 20.43
CA PRO A 292 -9.03 11.54 21.60
C PRO A 292 -10.51 11.16 21.65
N ASN A 293 -11.39 11.91 20.99
CA ASN A 293 -12.83 11.66 20.98
C ASN A 293 -13.25 10.64 19.90
N GLY A 294 -12.28 9.97 19.25
CA GLY A 294 -12.56 8.94 18.25
C GLY A 294 -13.21 9.51 16.99
N ASN A 295 -14.04 8.72 16.31
CA ASN A 295 -14.67 9.09 15.04
C ASN A 295 -16.17 9.42 15.20
N LEU A 296 -16.70 10.22 14.26
CA LEU A 296 -18.11 10.64 14.24
C LEU A 296 -19.10 9.47 14.22
N ALA A 297 -18.77 8.33 13.62
CA ALA A 297 -19.66 7.17 13.56
C ALA A 297 -20.01 6.65 14.96
N ASN A 298 -19.06 6.64 15.89
CA ASN A 298 -19.27 6.21 17.27
C ASN A 298 -20.24 7.14 18.01
N TRP A 299 -20.25 8.43 17.68
CA TRP A 299 -21.13 9.42 18.30
C TRP A 299 -22.53 9.45 17.71
N LEU A 300 -22.67 9.18 16.41
CA LEU A 300 -23.99 9.09 15.77
C LEU A 300 -24.69 7.77 16.07
N PHE A 301 -23.95 6.65 15.98
CA PHE A 301 -24.53 5.31 16.01
C PHE A 301 -24.32 4.55 17.33
N GLY A 302 -23.53 5.09 18.26
CA GLY A 302 -23.35 4.51 19.60
C GLY A 302 -24.65 4.54 20.40
N LYS A 303 -24.83 3.61 21.34
CA LYS A 303 -26.08 3.55 22.14
C LYS A 303 -26.14 4.67 23.18
N ASP A 304 -25.03 4.91 23.86
CA ASP A 304 -24.94 5.81 25.02
C ASP A 304 -24.30 7.16 24.69
N THR A 305 -24.22 7.49 23.39
CA THR A 305 -23.65 8.74 22.89
C THR A 305 -24.73 9.58 22.21
N VAL A 306 -24.77 10.87 22.58
CA VAL A 306 -25.68 11.86 22.01
C VAL A 306 -24.91 13.14 21.71
N LEU A 307 -24.87 13.53 20.44
CA LEU A 307 -24.45 14.86 20.03
C LEU A 307 -25.67 15.77 19.90
N SER A 308 -25.62 16.93 20.56
CA SER A 308 -26.63 17.97 20.39
C SER A 308 -26.68 18.45 18.94
N TRP A 309 -27.83 19.02 18.55
CA TRP A 309 -28.02 19.54 17.19
C TRP A 309 -26.95 20.58 16.80
N ILE A 310 -26.58 21.47 17.72
CA ILE A 310 -25.55 22.48 17.48
C ILE A 310 -24.19 21.83 17.24
N LYS A 311 -23.79 20.83 18.06
CA LYS A 311 -22.50 20.15 17.86
C LYS A 311 -22.48 19.38 16.54
N ARG A 312 -23.60 18.77 16.14
CA ARG A 312 -23.75 18.12 14.83
C ARG A 312 -23.51 19.10 13.68
N LEU A 313 -24.07 20.31 13.76
CA LEU A 313 -23.86 21.36 12.77
C LEU A 313 -22.41 21.88 12.77
N GLU A 314 -21.79 22.08 13.93
CA GLU A 314 -20.37 22.48 14.01
C GLU A 314 -19.44 21.44 13.38
N ILE A 315 -19.70 20.15 13.64
CA ILE A 315 -18.95 19.04 13.02
C ILE A 315 -19.18 19.04 11.50
N ALA A 316 -20.41 19.26 11.04
CA ALA A 316 -20.70 19.37 9.61
C ALA A 316 -19.97 20.56 8.96
N VAL A 317 -20.01 21.74 9.56
CA VAL A 317 -19.34 22.96 9.07
C VAL A 317 -17.83 22.75 9.01
N GLY A 318 -17.20 22.28 10.09
CA GLY A 318 -15.75 22.07 10.10
C GLY A 318 -15.32 21.00 9.09
N SER A 319 -16.06 19.90 8.97
CA SER A 319 -15.79 18.88 7.95
C SER A 319 -15.91 19.45 6.53
N ALA A 320 -16.92 20.28 6.28
CA ALA A 320 -17.12 20.93 4.99
C ALA A 320 -15.99 21.92 4.66
N ARG A 321 -15.50 22.69 5.65
CA ARG A 321 -14.34 23.59 5.50
C ARG A 321 -13.06 22.81 5.16
N GLY A 322 -12.82 21.68 5.84
CA GLY A 322 -11.69 20.80 5.52
C GLY A 322 -11.76 20.29 4.08
N LEU A 323 -12.95 19.88 3.62
CA LEU A 323 -13.14 19.38 2.26
C LEU A 323 -13.07 20.49 1.21
N GLN A 324 -13.59 21.69 1.51
CA GLN A 324 -13.42 22.89 0.69
C GLN A 324 -11.94 23.19 0.48
N PHE A 325 -11.14 23.22 1.55
CA PHE A 325 -9.71 23.45 1.49
C PHE A 325 -9.01 22.46 0.55
N LEU A 326 -9.35 21.17 0.62
CA LEU A 326 -8.79 20.15 -0.27
C LEU A 326 -9.17 20.41 -1.74
N HIS A 327 -10.42 20.79 -1.99
CA HIS A 327 -10.92 21.03 -3.34
C HIS A 327 -10.36 22.29 -3.98
N THR A 328 -9.97 23.29 -3.18
CA THR A 328 -9.39 24.57 -3.62
C THR A 328 -7.88 24.65 -3.38
N TYR A 329 -7.22 23.53 -3.12
CA TYR A 329 -5.79 23.51 -2.85
C TYR A 329 -4.98 24.03 -4.05
N SER A 330 -4.03 24.93 -3.80
CA SER A 330 -3.38 25.74 -4.83
C SER A 330 -2.52 24.94 -5.82
N GLU A 331 -2.02 23.77 -5.42
CA GLU A 331 -1.18 22.91 -6.27
C GLU A 331 -2.00 21.85 -7.03
N GLY A 332 -3.33 21.93 -6.96
CA GLY A 332 -4.24 21.00 -7.61
C GLY A 332 -5.32 20.49 -6.65
N CYS A 333 -6.49 20.19 -7.20
CA CYS A 333 -7.65 19.76 -6.44
C CYS A 333 -7.41 18.37 -5.82
N ILE A 334 -7.44 18.27 -4.49
CA ILE A 334 -7.27 17.00 -3.77
C ILE A 334 -8.64 16.38 -3.54
N VAL A 335 -8.93 15.28 -4.23
CA VAL A 335 -10.16 14.51 -4.05
C VAL A 335 -9.89 13.38 -3.03
N HIS A 336 -10.64 13.36 -1.94
CA HIS A 336 -10.43 12.45 -0.81
C HIS A 336 -10.86 11.01 -1.13
N ARG A 337 -12.01 10.83 -1.80
CA ARG A 337 -12.59 9.54 -2.26
C ARG A 337 -13.09 8.57 -1.18
N ASP A 338 -13.03 8.92 0.10
CA ASP A 338 -13.51 8.04 1.19
C ASP A 338 -14.11 8.84 2.36
N ILE A 339 -14.92 9.85 2.04
CA ILE A 339 -15.64 10.66 3.03
C ILE A 339 -16.77 9.82 3.64
N LYS A 340 -16.68 9.57 4.94
CA LYS A 340 -17.64 8.82 5.74
C LYS A 340 -17.46 9.13 7.23
N PRO A 341 -18.43 8.83 8.11
CA PRO A 341 -18.32 9.17 9.53
C PRO A 341 -17.15 8.51 10.27
N THR A 342 -16.67 7.34 9.83
CA THR A 342 -15.49 6.69 10.45
C THR A 342 -14.19 7.41 10.13
N ASN A 343 -14.17 8.24 9.08
CA ASN A 343 -13.00 9.01 8.65
C ASN A 343 -13.09 10.48 9.08
N ILE A 344 -14.10 10.86 9.89
CA ILE A 344 -14.21 12.18 10.52
C ILE A 344 -13.79 12.02 11.98
N LEU A 345 -12.52 12.36 12.21
CA LEU A 345 -11.79 12.58 13.47
C LEU A 345 -12.51 13.55 14.40
N LEU A 346 -12.58 13.34 15.71
CA LEU A 346 -12.95 14.39 16.67
C LEU A 346 -11.79 14.69 17.61
N GLY A 347 -11.30 15.93 17.54
CA GLY A 347 -10.25 16.43 18.42
C GLY A 347 -10.75 16.68 19.85
N PRO A 348 -9.88 17.12 20.78
CA PRO A 348 -10.20 17.28 22.20
C PRO A 348 -11.42 18.17 22.48
N ASN A 349 -11.69 19.17 21.63
CA ASN A 349 -12.83 20.09 21.77
C ASN A 349 -13.98 19.75 20.82
N PHE A 350 -14.04 18.50 20.34
CA PHE A 350 -15.01 18.02 19.33
C PHE A 350 -14.89 18.71 17.97
N GLU A 351 -13.77 19.37 17.69
CA GLU A 351 -13.50 19.89 16.36
C GLU A 351 -13.32 18.74 15.36
N PRO A 352 -13.99 18.78 14.20
CA PRO A 352 -13.93 17.70 13.23
C PRO A 352 -12.64 17.77 12.43
N LYS A 353 -12.03 16.61 12.17
CA LYS A 353 -10.81 16.46 11.37
C LYS A 353 -10.95 15.33 10.36
N LEU A 354 -10.89 15.62 9.06
CA LEU A 354 -10.90 14.58 8.02
C LEU A 354 -9.61 13.75 8.08
N SER A 355 -9.74 12.44 7.92
CA SER A 355 -8.65 11.46 8.07
C SER A 355 -8.71 10.37 6.99
N ASP A 356 -7.66 9.54 6.94
CA ASP A 356 -7.52 8.42 6.00
C ASP A 356 -7.53 8.84 4.53
N PHE A 357 -6.46 9.55 4.14
CA PHE A 357 -6.22 10.00 2.77
C PHE A 357 -5.63 8.90 1.89
N GLY A 358 -5.67 7.66 2.39
CA GLY A 358 -5.09 6.49 1.76
C GLY A 358 -5.65 6.17 0.38
N LEU A 359 -6.73 6.82 -0.06
CA LEU A 359 -7.36 6.72 -1.38
C LEU A 359 -7.31 8.00 -2.22
N CYS A 360 -6.78 9.12 -1.72
CA CYS A 360 -6.93 10.42 -2.36
C CYS A 360 -6.29 10.51 -3.76
N LYS A 361 -6.65 11.52 -4.54
CA LYS A 361 -6.01 11.83 -5.82
C LYS A 361 -5.88 13.34 -5.97
N VAL A 362 -4.77 13.78 -6.54
CA VAL A 362 -4.56 15.17 -6.93
C VAL A 362 -4.95 15.30 -8.40
N ILE A 363 -5.81 16.25 -8.71
CA ILE A 363 -6.16 16.66 -10.07
C ILE A 363 -5.33 17.90 -10.38
N GLU A 364 -4.52 17.81 -11.42
CA GLU A 364 -3.62 18.89 -11.83
C GLU A 364 -4.40 20.13 -12.29
N ILE A 365 -3.76 21.29 -12.22
CA ILE A 365 -4.36 22.56 -12.62
C ILE A 365 -4.72 22.51 -14.11
N GLY A 366 -5.96 22.84 -14.44
CA GLY A 366 -6.49 22.78 -15.82
C GLY A 366 -7.20 21.48 -16.17
N GLU A 367 -6.99 20.41 -15.39
CA GLU A 367 -7.72 19.16 -15.54
C GLU A 367 -9.04 19.17 -14.76
N THR A 368 -10.06 18.48 -15.28
CA THR A 368 -11.38 18.41 -14.64
C THR A 368 -11.63 17.07 -13.93
N TYR A 369 -10.85 16.04 -14.27
CA TYR A 369 -10.94 14.72 -13.65
C TYR A 369 -9.64 13.94 -13.81
N VAL A 370 -9.50 12.87 -13.03
CA VAL A 370 -8.45 11.86 -13.20
C VAL A 370 -9.09 10.48 -13.37
N SER A 371 -8.67 9.74 -14.39
CA SER A 371 -9.11 8.35 -14.57
C SER A 371 -8.48 7.45 -13.51
N SER A 372 -9.30 6.72 -12.76
CA SER A 372 -8.82 5.78 -11.73
C SER A 372 -9.84 4.67 -11.50
N GLU A 373 -9.37 3.48 -11.14
CA GLU A 373 -10.22 2.38 -10.73
C GLU A 373 -11.17 2.78 -9.60
N VAL A 374 -12.36 2.16 -9.59
CA VAL A 374 -13.40 2.41 -8.58
C VAL A 374 -12.90 1.94 -7.21
N ARG A 375 -12.64 2.91 -6.31
CA ARG A 375 -12.35 2.66 -4.89
C ARG A 375 -13.18 3.60 -4.03
N GLY A 376 -13.44 3.20 -2.80
CA GLY A 376 -14.20 3.93 -1.80
C GLY A 376 -15.14 3.00 -1.04
N THR A 377 -15.83 3.52 -0.04
CA THR A 377 -16.74 2.72 0.79
C THR A 377 -18.13 2.59 0.18
N PHE A 378 -18.63 1.36 0.07
CA PHE A 378 -19.98 1.09 -0.43
C PHE A 378 -21.04 1.92 0.29
N GLY A 379 -21.95 2.53 -0.47
CA GLY A 379 -22.96 3.47 0.04
C GLY A 379 -22.53 4.94 0.04
N TYR A 380 -21.24 5.23 -0.05
CA TYR A 380 -20.69 6.59 -0.16
C TYR A 380 -20.17 6.90 -1.56
N VAL A 381 -19.75 5.88 -2.32
CA VAL A 381 -19.22 6.05 -3.68
C VAL A 381 -20.27 6.68 -4.60
N ASP A 382 -19.88 7.75 -5.28
CA ASP A 382 -20.67 8.43 -6.31
C ASP A 382 -21.08 7.47 -7.44
N PRO A 383 -22.39 7.31 -7.72
CA PRO A 383 -22.87 6.44 -8.80
C PRO A 383 -22.33 6.80 -10.19
N GLU A 384 -22.09 8.08 -10.48
CA GLU A 384 -21.55 8.48 -11.79
C GLU A 384 -20.11 8.05 -11.94
N TYR A 385 -19.31 8.20 -10.88
CA TYR A 385 -17.93 7.72 -10.81
C TYR A 385 -17.83 6.19 -10.94
N GLN A 386 -18.79 5.43 -10.40
CA GLN A 386 -18.85 3.97 -10.59
C GLN A 386 -18.99 3.60 -12.08
N ASN A 387 -19.68 4.43 -12.85
CA ASN A 387 -19.95 4.19 -14.26
C ASN A 387 -18.80 4.67 -15.16
N ASP A 388 -18.33 5.91 -14.97
CA ASP A 388 -17.38 6.56 -15.88
C ASP A 388 -15.90 6.43 -15.46
N ARG A 389 -15.64 6.00 -14.21
CA ARG A 389 -14.29 5.87 -13.61
C ARG A 389 -13.50 7.20 -13.57
N ARG A 390 -14.19 8.35 -13.59
CA ARG A 390 -13.61 9.70 -13.56
C ARG A 390 -13.67 10.30 -12.16
N VAL A 391 -12.54 10.30 -11.46
CA VAL A 391 -12.40 10.94 -10.15
C VAL A 391 -12.46 12.46 -10.32
N ASN A 392 -13.36 13.11 -9.58
CA ASN A 392 -13.49 14.56 -9.51
C ASN A 392 -14.08 14.97 -8.15
N SER A 393 -13.98 16.26 -7.79
CA SER A 393 -14.40 16.78 -6.49
C SER A 393 -15.89 16.58 -6.18
N SER A 394 -16.75 16.48 -7.20
CA SER A 394 -18.20 16.27 -6.99
C SER A 394 -18.52 14.89 -6.38
N GLY A 395 -17.61 13.92 -6.49
CA GLY A 395 -17.76 12.62 -5.84
C GLY A 395 -17.61 12.71 -4.31
N ASP A 396 -16.73 13.59 -3.84
CA ASP A 396 -16.62 13.91 -2.42
C ASP A 396 -17.85 14.67 -1.91
N VAL A 397 -18.40 15.59 -2.73
CA VAL A 397 -19.66 16.29 -2.41
C VAL A 397 -20.81 15.29 -2.23
N PHE A 398 -20.92 14.29 -3.11
CA PHE A 398 -21.91 13.23 -2.97
C PHE A 398 -21.74 12.46 -1.66
N SER A 399 -20.50 12.03 -1.38
CA SER A 399 -20.15 11.30 -0.16
C SER A 399 -20.47 12.11 1.10
N PHE A 400 -20.15 13.41 1.09
CA PHE A 400 -20.46 14.34 2.18
C PHE A 400 -21.97 14.55 2.34
N GLY A 401 -22.72 14.61 1.24
CA GLY A 401 -24.19 14.63 1.27
C GLY A 401 -24.78 13.41 2.00
N VAL A 402 -24.21 12.23 1.79
CA VAL A 402 -24.58 11.03 2.57
C VAL A 402 -24.27 11.22 4.05
N VAL A 403 -23.09 11.75 4.40
CA VAL A 403 -22.74 12.08 5.79
C VAL A 403 -23.73 13.04 6.43
N LEU A 404 -24.14 14.11 5.72
CA LEU A 404 -25.16 15.06 6.22
C LEU A 404 -26.49 14.36 6.53
N LEU A 405 -26.93 13.44 5.66
CA LEU A 405 -28.13 12.65 5.93
C LEU A 405 -27.99 11.78 7.19
N GLN A 406 -26.80 11.24 7.45
CA GLN A 406 -26.52 10.47 8.67
C GLN A 406 -26.48 11.37 9.91
N ILE A 407 -25.92 12.58 9.81
CA ILE A 407 -25.92 13.58 10.88
C ILE A 407 -27.36 13.97 11.25
N LEU A 408 -28.23 14.18 10.25
CA LEU A 408 -29.64 14.54 10.47
C LEU A 408 -30.45 13.42 11.13
N SER A 409 -30.20 12.17 10.72
CA SER A 409 -31.07 11.03 11.06
C SER A 409 -30.53 10.11 12.15
N GLY A 410 -29.24 10.17 12.48
CA GLY A 410 -28.59 9.20 13.36
C GLY A 410 -28.53 7.78 12.79
N LYS A 411 -28.80 7.60 11.49
CA LYS A 411 -28.91 6.27 10.85
C LYS A 411 -27.68 5.93 10.01
N LYS A 412 -27.36 4.63 9.95
CA LYS A 412 -26.40 4.09 8.98
C LYS A 412 -26.96 4.20 7.55
N VAL A 413 -26.09 4.18 6.53
CA VAL A 413 -26.50 4.30 5.11
C VAL A 413 -27.52 3.23 4.70
N PHE A 414 -27.33 2.01 5.20
CA PHE A 414 -28.23 0.89 5.03
C PHE A 414 -28.69 0.41 6.42
N ASN A 415 -30.00 0.23 6.58
CA ASN A 415 -30.53 -0.50 7.72
C ASN A 415 -30.58 -1.99 7.37
N LEU A 416 -29.55 -2.73 7.77
CA LEU A 416 -29.40 -4.16 7.46
C LEU A 416 -30.45 -5.05 8.15
N ASN A 417 -31.23 -4.52 9.09
CA ASN A 417 -32.30 -5.24 9.76
C ASN A 417 -33.60 -5.30 8.95
N LEU A 418 -33.61 -4.76 7.73
CA LEU A 418 -34.75 -4.80 6.81
C LEU A 418 -34.46 -5.80 5.68
N GLU A 419 -35.45 -6.61 5.30
CA GLU A 419 -35.34 -7.55 4.18
C GLU A 419 -34.94 -6.89 2.86
N LYS A 420 -35.29 -5.61 2.67
CA LYS A 420 -34.89 -4.78 1.54
C LYS A 420 -34.38 -3.42 2.03
N PRO A 421 -33.07 -3.29 2.35
CA PRO A 421 -32.52 -2.05 2.86
C PRO A 421 -32.62 -0.94 1.80
N ILE A 422 -33.38 0.11 2.11
CA ILE A 422 -33.46 1.30 1.27
C ILE A 422 -32.28 2.23 1.64
N PRO A 423 -31.45 2.67 0.67
CA PRO A 423 -30.40 3.64 0.92
C PRO A 423 -30.95 4.94 1.52
N LEU A 424 -30.20 5.53 2.45
CA LEU A 424 -30.65 6.71 3.21
C LEU A 424 -31.02 7.91 2.33
N ASN A 425 -30.29 8.15 1.24
CA ASN A 425 -30.60 9.18 0.25
C ASN A 425 -31.93 8.93 -0.50
N LYS A 426 -32.26 7.67 -0.79
CA LYS A 426 -33.54 7.29 -1.39
C LYS A 426 -34.69 7.50 -0.39
N MET A 427 -34.49 7.12 0.87
CA MET A 427 -35.46 7.37 1.94
C MET A 427 -35.74 8.87 2.14
N ALA A 428 -34.69 9.69 2.17
CA ALA A 428 -34.82 11.15 2.27
C ALA A 428 -35.64 11.74 1.12
N ARG A 429 -35.44 11.28 -0.13
CA ARG A 429 -36.23 11.73 -1.29
C ARG A 429 -37.71 11.35 -1.18
N ILE A 430 -38.02 10.15 -0.66
CA ILE A 430 -39.40 9.69 -0.46
C ILE A 430 -40.10 10.59 0.55
N LEU A 431 -39.47 10.83 1.70
CA LEU A 431 -40.05 11.69 2.75
C LEU A 431 -40.21 13.14 2.30
N ARG A 432 -39.26 13.67 1.50
CA ARG A 432 -39.40 15.02 0.91
C ARG A 432 -40.65 15.11 0.03
N ARG A 433 -40.90 14.12 -0.82
CA ARG A 433 -42.07 14.10 -1.72
C ARG A 433 -43.39 13.94 -0.95
N GLY A 434 -43.38 13.19 0.15
CA GLY A 434 -44.55 12.99 1.02
C GLY A 434 -44.75 14.06 2.11
N GLY A 435 -43.98 15.15 2.11
CA GLY A 435 -44.10 16.25 3.08
C GLY A 435 -43.74 15.90 4.53
N SER A 436 -43.14 14.73 4.78
CA SER A 436 -42.88 14.19 6.12
C SER A 436 -41.42 14.31 6.56
N VAL A 437 -40.80 15.46 6.29
CA VAL A 437 -39.36 15.69 6.48
C VAL A 437 -38.93 15.51 7.96
N GLN A 438 -39.79 15.88 8.92
CA GLN A 438 -39.50 15.74 10.36
C GLN A 438 -39.28 14.29 10.77
N ARG A 439 -39.91 13.31 10.09
CA ARG A 439 -39.71 11.88 10.37
C ARG A 439 -38.29 11.39 10.04
N PHE A 440 -37.50 12.21 9.35
CA PHE A 440 -36.11 11.91 9.06
C PHE A 440 -35.18 12.27 10.21
N ALA A 441 -35.59 13.12 11.13
CA ALA A 441 -34.77 13.54 12.26
C ALA A 441 -34.41 12.36 13.17
N ASP A 442 -33.21 12.44 13.74
CA ASP A 442 -32.74 11.50 14.75
C ASP A 442 -33.63 11.59 16.00
N PRO A 443 -34.28 10.49 16.44
CA PRO A 443 -35.06 10.47 17.67
C PRO A 443 -34.27 10.91 18.91
N LYS A 444 -32.94 10.69 18.94
CA LYS A 444 -32.07 11.11 20.05
C LYS A 444 -31.97 12.63 20.22
N LEU A 445 -32.41 13.41 19.24
CA LEU A 445 -32.46 14.86 19.37
C LEU A 445 -33.69 15.33 20.17
N GLU A 446 -34.70 14.47 20.39
CA GLU A 446 -35.88 14.79 21.20
C GLU A 446 -36.59 16.10 20.81
N GLY A 447 -36.55 16.45 19.51
CA GLY A 447 -37.12 17.70 19.00
C GLY A 447 -36.28 18.96 19.29
N GLN A 448 -35.11 18.84 19.92
CA GLN A 448 -34.20 19.95 20.24
C GLN A 448 -33.37 20.39 19.04
N TYR A 449 -34.03 20.93 18.01
CA TYR A 449 -33.41 21.51 16.83
C TYR A 449 -34.32 22.57 16.19
N SER A 450 -33.73 23.57 15.54
CA SER A 450 -34.50 24.51 14.72
C SER A 450 -34.98 23.82 13.45
N MET A 451 -36.29 23.80 13.21
CA MET A 451 -36.85 23.19 11.99
C MET A 451 -36.35 23.90 10.73
N GLU A 452 -36.16 25.22 10.78
CA GLU A 452 -35.62 25.98 9.66
C GLU A 452 -34.19 25.54 9.33
N ALA A 453 -33.31 25.45 10.35
CA ALA A 453 -31.95 24.97 10.17
C ALA A 453 -31.89 23.50 9.70
N PHE A 454 -32.79 22.66 10.21
CA PHE A 454 -32.93 21.27 9.79
C PHE A 454 -33.31 21.17 8.31
N ASP A 455 -34.30 21.95 7.87
CA ASP A 455 -34.76 21.95 6.48
C ASP A 455 -33.69 22.45 5.51
N ILE A 456 -32.94 23.51 5.88
CA ILE A 456 -31.77 23.99 5.11
C ILE A 456 -30.76 22.84 4.94
N THR A 457 -30.38 22.20 6.04
CA THR A 457 -29.39 21.12 6.04
C THR A 457 -29.88 19.89 5.25
N PHE A 458 -31.16 19.54 5.38
CA PHE A 458 -31.78 18.41 4.68
C PHE A 458 -31.87 18.64 3.17
N LYS A 459 -32.29 19.84 2.74
CA LYS A 459 -32.31 20.21 1.32
C LYS A 459 -30.90 20.22 0.74
N LEU A 460 -29.93 20.76 1.47
CA LEU A 460 -28.53 20.76 1.06
C LEU A 460 -28.00 19.33 0.88
N ALA A 461 -28.27 18.42 1.81
CA ALA A 461 -27.86 17.02 1.72
C ALA A 461 -28.47 16.31 0.49
N LEU A 462 -29.72 16.63 0.14
CA LEU A 462 -30.37 16.12 -1.06
C LEU A 462 -29.78 16.68 -2.36
N SER A 463 -29.37 17.94 -2.37
CA SER A 463 -28.65 18.54 -3.50
C SER A 463 -27.22 17.99 -3.62
N CYS A 464 -26.54 17.69 -2.52
CA CYS A 464 -25.22 17.04 -2.56
C CYS A 464 -25.31 15.63 -3.16
N THR A 465 -26.40 14.90 -2.89
CA THR A 465 -26.61 13.52 -3.37
C THR A 465 -27.35 13.43 -4.72
N SER A 466 -27.60 14.54 -5.41
CA SER A 466 -28.27 14.57 -6.72
C SER A 466 -27.33 14.20 -7.88
N LEU A 467 -27.80 14.39 -9.11
CA LEU A 467 -26.96 14.31 -10.31
C LEU A 467 -25.80 15.31 -10.20
N LYS A 468 -24.63 14.95 -10.72
CA LYS A 468 -23.37 15.68 -10.62
C LYS A 468 -23.49 17.16 -10.95
N GLN A 469 -24.22 17.51 -12.01
CA GLN A 469 -24.38 18.90 -12.47
C GLN A 469 -25.23 19.76 -11.52
N GLN A 470 -25.99 19.14 -10.62
CA GLN A 470 -26.85 19.81 -9.64
C GLN A 470 -26.20 19.90 -8.26
N ARG A 471 -25.03 19.27 -8.07
CA ARG A 471 -24.34 19.27 -6.78
C ARG A 471 -23.70 20.64 -6.53
N PRO A 472 -23.82 21.20 -5.32
CA PRO A 472 -23.16 22.45 -4.98
C PRO A 472 -21.64 22.27 -4.89
N SER A 473 -20.89 23.37 -4.96
CA SER A 473 -19.48 23.37 -4.55
C SER A 473 -19.36 23.24 -3.02
N MET A 474 -18.21 22.78 -2.51
CA MET A 474 -18.01 22.72 -1.06
C MET A 474 -18.05 24.10 -0.38
N GLU A 475 -17.69 25.17 -1.10
CA GLU A 475 -17.89 26.55 -0.63
C GLU A 475 -19.38 26.86 -0.38
N GLN A 476 -20.24 26.55 -1.35
CA GLN A 476 -21.69 26.71 -1.19
C GLN A 476 -22.23 25.83 -0.05
N VAL A 477 -21.69 24.63 0.14
CA VAL A 477 -22.03 23.75 1.26
C VAL A 477 -21.68 24.40 2.59
N VAL A 478 -20.48 24.96 2.73
CA VAL A 478 -20.03 25.67 3.95
C VAL A 478 -20.99 26.83 4.26
N VAL A 479 -21.27 27.70 3.29
CA VAL A 479 -22.18 28.85 3.49
C VAL A 479 -23.56 28.44 3.99
N ASN A 480 -24.14 27.38 3.41
CA ASN A 480 -25.48 26.91 3.83
C ASN A 480 -25.46 26.28 5.23
N LEU A 481 -24.40 25.55 5.60
CA LEU A 481 -24.26 24.96 6.93
C LEU A 481 -23.99 26.03 8.00
N GLU A 482 -23.20 27.05 7.69
CA GLU A 482 -22.96 28.18 8.58
C GLU A 482 -24.26 28.97 8.84
N LYS A 483 -25.08 29.17 7.81
CA LYS A 483 -26.42 29.74 7.98
C LYS A 483 -27.29 28.90 8.91
N ALA A 484 -27.32 27.58 8.73
CA ALA A 484 -28.09 26.67 9.59
C ALA A 484 -27.58 26.69 11.05
N LEU A 485 -26.26 26.76 11.25
CA LEU A 485 -25.63 26.87 12.56
C LEU A 485 -25.98 28.20 13.24
N HIS A 486 -25.93 29.31 12.51
CA HIS A 486 -26.28 30.62 13.01
C HIS A 486 -27.75 30.67 13.49
N ILE A 487 -28.70 30.19 12.66
CA ILE A 487 -30.12 30.09 13.02
C ILE A 487 -30.31 29.27 14.30
N SER A 488 -29.64 28.12 14.38
CA SER A 488 -29.77 27.22 15.54
C SER A 488 -29.23 27.83 16.84
N THR A 489 -28.13 28.59 16.74
CA THR A 489 -27.49 29.26 17.90
C THR A 489 -28.32 30.45 18.38
N MET A 490 -28.90 31.23 17.45
CA MET A 490 -29.80 32.32 17.80
C MET A 490 -31.10 31.82 18.45
N ALA A 491 -31.66 30.72 17.96
CA ALA A 491 -32.85 30.11 18.56
C ALA A 491 -32.61 29.61 20.00
N THR A 492 -31.40 29.15 20.32
CA THR A 492 -31.06 28.74 21.69
C THR A 492 -30.89 29.95 22.62
N ALA A 493 -30.29 31.04 22.12
CA ALA A 493 -30.10 32.27 22.90
C ALA A 493 -31.42 33.00 23.23
N SER A 494 -32.46 32.86 22.39
CA SER A 494 -33.77 33.47 22.60
C SER A 494 -34.72 32.63 23.46
N THR A 495 -34.33 31.42 23.86
CA THR A 495 -35.14 30.60 24.78
C THR A 495 -34.78 31.00 26.23
N PRO A 496 -35.69 31.63 27.00
CA PRO A 496 -35.39 31.99 28.38
C PRO A 496 -35.06 30.73 29.18
N GLN A 497 -33.89 30.72 29.83
CA GLN A 497 -33.55 29.69 30.81
C GLN A 497 -34.55 29.79 31.96
N THR A 498 -35.55 28.91 31.99
CA THR A 498 -36.28 28.62 33.22
C THR A 498 -35.28 27.99 34.17
N ALA A 499 -34.76 28.80 35.10
CA ALA A 499 -33.92 28.32 36.18
C ALA A 499 -34.67 27.25 36.99
N PRO A 500 -33.98 26.19 37.47
CA PRO A 500 -34.57 25.17 38.32
C PRO A 500 -35.07 25.71 39.66
#